data_AF-A0A077P3L4-F1
#
_entry.id   AF-A0A077P3L4-F1
#
_cell.length_a   1.000
_cell.length_b   1.000
_cell.length_c   1.000
_cell.angle_alpha   90.00
_cell.angle_beta   90.00
_cell.angle_gamma   90.00
#
_symmetry.space_group_name_H-M   'P 1'
#
loop_
_entity.id
_entity.type
_entity.pdbx_description
1 polymer ?
#
loop_
_entity_poly.entity_id
_entity_poly.type
_entity_poly.pdbx_seq_one_letter_code
_entity_poly.pdbx_strand_id
1 'polypeptide(L)'
;MPVSEKLKKVIWSKAAGKCSICREDLLLDDEAKELTHLVGEVAHIVAEKKDGPRGISDLTLSARNSERNLLLLCLMHHKVIDDNPSSYPVDRLLEIKKSHENWVSENLASNPVWDTKLHQMYYINVPRLSLLCSRYGYSLNLSRYGRIEALHELGWELNGLMGGFSKLLSTVELKAVPIETALTQPSLIKGMYVSFDRRFRTKNIYMPNCLSDYTTIFKSDLKKDPHIYTKIGDYKVVAFIDKRWVTTSTAFCQFRPSSGQNDFAGIAFVNSVDITAKIVNITPYVVGMPSNEFIEAFYKRL
;
A
#
# COMPACT_ATOMS: atom_id res chain seq x y z
N MET A 1 18.50 29.99 -26.66
CA MET A 1 18.08 28.74 -27.33
C MET A 1 16.84 28.27 -26.60
N PRO A 2 15.71 28.09 -27.28
CA PRO A 2 14.50 27.63 -26.63
C PRO A 2 14.72 26.28 -25.95
N VAL A 3 14.00 26.03 -24.85
CA VAL A 3 13.96 24.73 -24.18
C VAL A 3 13.60 23.65 -25.21
N SER A 4 14.44 22.63 -25.35
CA SER A 4 14.23 21.58 -26.34
C SER A 4 12.94 20.78 -26.09
N GLU A 5 12.30 20.29 -27.15
CA GLU A 5 11.09 19.45 -27.03
C GLU A 5 11.33 18.19 -26.18
N LYS A 6 12.51 17.58 -26.30
CA LYS A 6 12.90 16.45 -25.43
C LYS A 6 12.86 16.85 -23.96
N LEU A 7 13.40 18.02 -23.61
CA LEU A 7 13.42 18.49 -22.24
C LEU A 7 12.02 18.86 -21.74
N LYS A 8 11.18 19.49 -22.59
CA LYS A 8 9.77 19.74 -22.25
C LYS A 8 9.06 18.45 -21.86
N LYS A 9 9.20 17.38 -22.68
CA LYS A 9 8.63 16.06 -22.37
C LYS A 9 9.12 15.52 -21.02
N VAL A 10 10.41 15.64 -20.71
CA VAL A 10 10.96 15.22 -19.42
C VAL A 10 10.32 15.98 -18.26
N ILE A 11 10.19 17.30 -18.35
CA ILE A 11 9.55 18.11 -17.29
C ILE A 11 8.08 17.73 -17.13
N TRP A 12 7.34 17.56 -18.23
CA TRP A 12 5.95 17.10 -18.21
C TRP A 12 5.80 15.73 -17.53
N SER A 13 6.64 14.77 -17.88
CA SER A 13 6.65 13.43 -17.27
C SER A 13 6.99 13.47 -15.78
N LYS A 14 8.02 14.22 -15.37
CA LYS A 14 8.43 14.32 -13.96
C LYS A 14 7.37 14.99 -13.08
N ALA A 15 6.62 15.93 -13.65
CA ALA A 15 5.52 16.58 -12.95
C ALA A 15 4.20 15.77 -13.01
N ALA A 16 4.22 14.58 -13.63
CA ALA A 16 3.04 13.73 -13.87
C ALA A 16 1.88 14.47 -14.54
N GLY A 17 2.17 15.40 -15.46
CA GLY A 17 1.16 16.21 -16.14
C GLY A 17 0.35 17.13 -15.22
N LYS A 18 0.84 17.42 -14.00
CA LYS A 18 0.16 18.24 -13.00
C LYS A 18 0.93 19.52 -12.68
N CYS A 19 0.22 20.59 -12.37
CA CYS A 19 0.84 21.86 -11.98
C CYS A 19 1.64 21.70 -10.68
N SER A 20 2.89 22.17 -10.66
CA SER A 20 3.75 22.08 -9.48
C SER A 20 3.29 22.91 -8.27
N ILE A 21 2.30 23.79 -8.43
CA ILE A 21 1.72 24.59 -7.33
C ILE A 21 0.37 24.01 -6.88
N CYS A 22 -0.63 23.93 -7.77
CA CYS A 22 -1.98 23.50 -7.40
C CYS A 22 -2.27 22.01 -7.59
N ARG A 23 -1.38 21.25 -8.24
CA ARG A 23 -1.53 19.81 -8.53
C ARG A 23 -2.71 19.43 -9.43
N GLU A 24 -3.40 20.42 -10.00
CA GLU A 24 -4.44 20.20 -11.01
C GLU A 24 -3.86 19.55 -12.27
N ASP A 25 -4.68 18.75 -12.94
CA ASP A 25 -4.35 18.10 -14.20
C ASP A 25 -4.19 19.12 -15.33
N LEU A 26 -3.11 18.97 -16.10
CA LEU A 26 -2.78 19.82 -17.25
C LEU A 26 -2.93 19.06 -18.57
N LEU A 27 -3.36 17.81 -18.49
CA LEU A 27 -3.81 16.96 -19.61
C LEU A 27 -5.32 16.89 -19.51
N LEU A 28 -6.02 17.61 -20.38
CA LEU A 28 -7.48 17.62 -20.41
C LEU A 28 -7.95 16.95 -21.69
N ASP A 29 -8.70 15.87 -21.56
CA ASP A 29 -9.35 15.24 -22.70
C ASP A 29 -10.59 16.05 -23.11
N ASP A 30 -10.88 16.08 -24.40
CA ASP A 30 -12.17 16.55 -24.89
C ASP A 30 -13.31 15.60 -24.47
N GLU A 31 -14.57 16.02 -24.62
CA GLU A 31 -15.73 15.24 -24.16
C GLU A 31 -15.78 13.83 -24.79
N ALA A 32 -15.29 13.70 -26.04
CA ALA A 32 -15.22 12.44 -26.78
C ALA A 32 -13.98 11.59 -26.44
N LYS A 33 -12.99 12.14 -25.71
CA LYS A 33 -11.67 11.55 -25.42
C LYS A 33 -10.87 11.15 -26.67
N GLU A 34 -11.06 11.88 -27.76
CA GLU A 34 -10.33 11.68 -29.01
C GLU A 34 -9.08 12.58 -29.07
N LEU A 35 -9.06 13.68 -28.30
CA LEU A 35 -7.96 14.62 -28.27
C LEU A 35 -7.60 15.04 -26.83
N THR A 36 -6.31 14.97 -26.48
CA THR A 36 -5.78 15.48 -25.21
C THR A 36 -5.18 16.87 -25.39
N HIS A 37 -5.69 17.85 -24.67
CA HIS A 37 -5.19 19.21 -24.61
C HIS A 37 -4.12 19.37 -23.53
N LEU A 38 -3.01 20.02 -23.90
CA LEU A 38 -1.97 20.45 -22.97
C LEU A 38 -2.26 21.88 -22.50
N VAL A 39 -2.76 22.04 -21.27
CA VAL A 39 -3.15 23.35 -20.70
C VAL A 39 -2.14 23.90 -19.68
N GLY A 40 -0.88 23.49 -19.84
CA GLY A 40 0.24 23.87 -18.98
C GLY A 40 1.47 24.30 -19.77
N GLU A 41 2.42 24.92 -19.07
CA GLU A 41 3.65 25.43 -19.64
C GLU A 41 4.87 25.09 -18.78
N VAL A 42 6.00 24.89 -19.45
CA VAL A 42 7.29 24.73 -18.80
C VAL A 42 7.84 26.12 -18.51
N ALA A 43 7.92 26.46 -17.23
CA ALA A 43 8.35 27.75 -16.74
C ALA A 43 9.81 27.71 -16.30
N HIS A 44 10.53 28.81 -16.50
CA HIS A 44 11.87 29.01 -15.97
C HIS A 44 11.83 29.53 -14.53
N ILE A 45 12.66 28.94 -13.65
CA ILE A 45 12.90 29.47 -12.31
C ILE A 45 13.69 30.78 -12.42
N VAL A 46 14.85 30.73 -13.08
CA VAL A 46 15.62 31.90 -13.54
C VAL A 46 15.36 32.08 -15.03
N ALA A 47 14.76 33.21 -15.43
CA ALA A 47 14.41 33.47 -16.83
C ALA A 47 15.59 33.28 -17.79
N GLU A 48 15.32 32.90 -19.04
CA GLU A 48 16.36 32.73 -20.05
C GLU A 48 17.13 34.04 -20.31
N LYS A 49 16.41 35.17 -20.36
CA LYS A 49 16.98 36.51 -20.59
C LYS A 49 17.25 37.24 -19.28
N LYS A 50 18.19 38.19 -19.30
CA LYS A 50 18.57 39.00 -18.13
C LYS A 50 17.46 39.95 -17.65
N ASP A 51 16.68 40.48 -18.60
CA ASP A 51 15.55 41.38 -18.37
C ASP A 51 14.25 40.64 -17.98
N GLY A 52 14.25 39.31 -18.03
CA GLY A 52 13.12 38.50 -17.62
C GLY A 52 13.02 38.33 -16.09
N PRO A 53 11.92 37.72 -15.61
CA PRO A 53 11.71 37.44 -14.20
C PRO A 53 12.88 36.67 -13.56
N ARG A 54 13.46 37.21 -12.49
CA ARG A 54 14.63 36.65 -11.80
C ARG A 54 15.85 36.46 -12.74
N GLY A 55 15.92 37.22 -13.84
CA GLY A 55 16.93 37.06 -14.90
C GLY A 55 18.33 37.52 -14.51
N ILE A 56 18.49 38.34 -13.47
CA ILE A 56 19.79 38.75 -12.92
C ILE A 56 20.36 37.58 -12.12
N SER A 57 21.26 36.82 -12.73
CA SER A 57 21.83 35.59 -12.17
C SER A 57 23.11 35.19 -12.90
N ASP A 58 24.04 34.56 -12.18
CA ASP A 58 25.31 34.03 -12.72
C ASP A 58 25.12 32.74 -13.52
N LEU A 59 23.90 32.20 -13.61
CA LEU A 59 23.62 31.03 -14.42
C LEU A 59 23.92 31.29 -15.90
N THR A 60 24.71 30.40 -16.49
CA THR A 60 24.94 30.34 -17.93
C THR A 60 23.64 30.02 -18.67
N LEU A 61 23.58 30.35 -19.97
CA LEU A 61 22.41 30.04 -20.80
C LEU A 61 22.08 28.53 -20.82
N SER A 62 23.10 27.68 -20.76
CA SER A 62 22.93 26.22 -20.66
C SER A 62 22.30 25.81 -19.33
N ALA A 63 22.75 26.40 -18.22
CA ALA A 63 22.16 26.15 -16.90
C ALA A 63 20.73 26.66 -16.78
N ARG A 64 20.41 27.83 -17.39
CA ARG A 64 19.04 28.36 -17.46
C ARG A 64 18.09 27.44 -18.22
N ASN A 65 18.59 26.77 -19.27
CA ASN A 65 17.81 25.79 -20.05
C ASN A 65 18.02 24.34 -19.57
N SER A 66 18.51 24.14 -18.34
CA SER A 66 18.66 22.82 -17.75
C SER A 66 17.40 22.40 -17.01
N GLU A 67 17.20 21.09 -16.86
CA GLU A 67 16.08 20.50 -16.13
C GLU A 67 15.93 21.04 -14.70
N ARG A 68 17.05 21.38 -14.04
CA ARG A 68 17.07 21.90 -12.67
C ARG A 68 16.44 23.28 -12.52
N ASN A 69 16.42 24.05 -13.60
CA ASN A 69 15.89 25.41 -13.64
C ASN A 69 14.47 25.49 -14.22
N LEU A 70 13.80 24.35 -14.44
CA LEU A 70 12.49 24.28 -15.08
C LEU A 70 11.47 23.56 -14.21
N LEU A 71 10.22 24.03 -14.21
CA LEU A 71 9.07 23.37 -13.57
C LEU A 71 7.81 23.48 -14.45
N LEU A 72 6.81 22.64 -14.19
CA LEU A 72 5.56 22.64 -14.95
C LEU A 72 4.47 23.40 -14.20
N LEU A 73 3.83 24.37 -14.84
CA LEU A 73 2.75 25.16 -14.24
C LEU A 73 1.53 25.24 -15.14
N CYS A 74 0.34 25.42 -14.56
CA CYS A 74 -0.81 25.89 -15.33
C CYS A 74 -0.59 27.35 -15.76
N LEU A 75 -1.29 27.79 -16.80
CA LEU A 75 -1.17 29.16 -17.33
C LEU A 75 -1.38 30.24 -16.25
N MET A 76 -2.32 30.01 -15.33
CA MET A 76 -2.61 30.93 -14.22
C MET A 76 -1.39 31.09 -13.29
N HIS A 77 -0.84 29.98 -12.80
CA HIS A 77 0.30 30.01 -11.89
C HIS A 77 1.57 30.47 -12.58
N HIS A 78 1.77 30.13 -13.86
CA HIS A 78 2.90 30.64 -14.64
C HIS A 78 2.89 32.16 -14.67
N LYS A 79 1.74 32.77 -14.99
CA LYS A 79 1.58 34.23 -14.99
C LYS A 79 1.82 34.84 -13.60
N VAL A 80 1.28 34.25 -12.54
CA VAL A 80 1.43 34.75 -11.17
C VAL A 80 2.89 34.81 -10.73
N ILE A 81 3.69 33.78 -11.03
CA ILE A 81 5.10 33.77 -10.61
C ILE A 81 5.93 34.78 -11.39
N ASP A 82 5.60 35.04 -12.66
CA ASP A 82 6.33 35.98 -13.51
C ASP A 82 6.00 37.43 -13.19
N ASP A 83 4.72 37.72 -12.87
CA ASP A 83 4.27 39.06 -12.48
C ASP A 83 4.72 39.43 -11.04
N ASN A 84 5.07 38.45 -10.19
CA ASN A 84 5.48 38.68 -8.80
C ASN A 84 6.78 37.94 -8.39
N PRO A 85 7.93 38.30 -8.98
CA PRO A 85 9.21 37.67 -8.67
C PRO A 85 9.67 37.88 -7.22
N SER A 86 9.23 38.95 -6.55
CA SER A 86 9.52 39.20 -5.13
C SER A 86 8.90 38.17 -4.20
N SER A 87 7.66 37.74 -4.45
CA SER A 87 7.00 36.69 -3.66
C SER A 87 7.41 35.29 -4.11
N TYR A 88 7.92 35.12 -5.33
CA TYR A 88 8.40 33.86 -5.88
C TYR A 88 9.89 33.92 -6.23
N PRO A 89 10.78 34.09 -5.24
CA PRO A 89 12.21 34.05 -5.48
C PRO A 89 12.67 32.65 -5.91
N VAL A 90 13.90 32.55 -6.43
CA VAL A 90 14.51 31.31 -6.94
C VAL A 90 14.39 30.16 -5.94
N ASP A 91 14.75 30.39 -4.68
CA ASP A 91 14.73 29.36 -3.64
C ASP A 91 13.33 28.78 -3.40
N ARG A 92 12.31 29.64 -3.41
CA ARG A 92 10.91 29.21 -3.25
C ARG A 92 10.45 28.36 -4.42
N LEU A 93 10.82 28.71 -5.65
CA LEU A 93 10.45 27.94 -6.84
C LEU A 93 11.18 26.58 -6.88
N LEU A 94 12.44 26.53 -6.41
CA LEU A 94 13.17 25.27 -6.23
C LEU A 94 12.50 24.37 -5.18
N GLU A 95 12.04 24.95 -4.07
CA GLU A 95 11.28 24.23 -3.05
C GLU A 95 9.95 23.69 -3.59
N ILE A 96 9.20 24.51 -4.34
CA ILE A 96 7.96 24.11 -5.00
C ILE A 96 8.21 22.93 -5.95
N LYS A 97 9.23 23.03 -6.82
CA LYS A 97 9.62 21.94 -7.74
C LYS A 97 9.94 20.66 -6.96
N LYS A 98 10.80 20.75 -5.95
CA LYS A 98 11.21 19.60 -5.14
C LYS A 98 10.03 18.97 -4.40
N SER A 99 9.17 19.78 -3.80
CA SER A 99 7.96 19.34 -3.09
C SER A 99 7.01 18.60 -4.04
N HIS A 100 6.80 19.12 -5.25
CA HIS A 100 5.96 18.48 -6.25
C HIS A 100 6.55 17.16 -6.75
N GLU A 101 7.83 17.13 -7.09
CA GLU A 101 8.47 15.89 -7.58
C GLU A 101 8.51 14.80 -6.51
N ASN A 102 8.70 15.15 -5.23
CA ASN A 102 8.56 14.22 -4.12
C ASN A 102 7.13 13.69 -4.00
N TRP A 103 6.14 14.59 -4.06
CA TRP A 103 4.73 14.21 -4.04
C TRP A 103 4.38 13.27 -5.22
N VAL A 104 4.85 13.55 -6.43
CA VAL A 104 4.68 12.66 -7.59
C VAL A 104 5.30 11.29 -7.34
N SER A 105 6.55 11.25 -6.87
CA SER A 105 7.26 10.01 -6.57
C SER A 105 6.52 9.16 -5.53
N GLU A 106 6.05 9.76 -4.44
CA GLU A 106 5.27 9.11 -3.39
C GLU A 106 3.94 8.54 -3.92
N ASN A 107 3.26 9.27 -4.81
CA ASN A 107 1.96 8.86 -5.34
C ASN A 107 2.08 7.84 -6.49
N LEU A 108 3.12 7.92 -7.32
CA LEU A 108 3.39 6.91 -8.36
C LEU A 108 3.96 5.61 -7.78
N ALA A 109 4.69 5.67 -6.67
CA ALA A 109 5.08 4.48 -5.92
C ALA A 109 3.88 3.78 -5.26
N SER A 110 2.71 4.41 -5.21
CA SER A 110 1.56 3.96 -4.42
C SER A 110 0.49 3.26 -5.25
N ASN A 111 0.77 2.02 -5.61
CA ASN A 111 -0.18 0.93 -5.40
C ASN A 111 0.66 -0.33 -5.16
N PRO A 112 1.24 -0.50 -3.97
CA PRO A 112 1.89 -1.77 -3.65
C PRO A 112 0.86 -2.88 -3.81
N VAL A 113 1.04 -3.64 -4.88
CA VAL A 113 0.33 -4.89 -5.10
C VAL A 113 0.96 -5.88 -4.13
N TRP A 114 0.12 -6.61 -3.42
CA TRP A 114 0.59 -7.71 -2.61
C TRP A 114 1.10 -8.84 -3.52
N ASP A 115 2.40 -9.12 -3.47
CA ASP A 115 3.07 -10.16 -4.26
C ASP A 115 3.63 -11.31 -3.38
N THR A 116 3.39 -11.28 -2.06
CA THR A 116 3.91 -12.33 -1.17
C THR A 116 3.17 -13.64 -1.41
N LYS A 117 3.85 -14.62 -2.01
CA LYS A 117 3.33 -15.99 -2.08
C LYS A 117 3.45 -16.64 -0.71
N LEU A 118 2.36 -17.24 -0.24
CA LEU A 118 2.37 -18.01 1.00
C LEU A 118 2.60 -19.48 0.67
N HIS A 119 3.70 -20.05 1.17
CA HIS A 119 3.98 -21.47 0.97
C HIS A 119 3.00 -22.35 1.73
N GLN A 120 2.60 -21.92 2.94
CA GLN A 120 1.59 -22.58 3.77
C GLN A 120 0.66 -21.52 4.35
N MET A 121 -0.65 -21.76 4.30
CA MET A 121 -1.65 -20.93 4.96
C MET A 121 -2.00 -21.54 6.32
N TYR A 122 -1.72 -20.81 7.40
CA TYR A 122 -2.00 -21.22 8.78
C TYR A 122 -3.36 -20.74 9.28
N TYR A 123 -3.85 -19.64 8.71
CA TYR A 123 -5.12 -19.03 9.06
C TYR A 123 -5.77 -18.44 7.82
N ILE A 124 -7.05 -18.73 7.59
CA ILE A 124 -7.85 -18.14 6.50
C ILE A 124 -9.21 -17.67 7.03
N ASN A 125 -9.41 -16.36 7.03
CA ASN A 125 -10.65 -15.77 7.51
C ASN A 125 -11.73 -15.92 6.43
N VAL A 126 -12.43 -17.06 6.44
CA VAL A 126 -13.39 -17.42 5.38
C VAL A 126 -14.42 -16.31 5.11
N PRO A 127 -15.07 -15.68 6.11
CA PRO A 127 -16.00 -14.57 5.83
C PRO A 127 -15.35 -13.39 5.11
N ARG A 128 -14.13 -13.02 5.49
CA ARG A 128 -13.41 -11.88 4.90
C ARG A 128 -12.93 -12.20 3.48
N LEU A 129 -12.39 -13.39 3.26
CA LEU A 129 -11.99 -13.84 1.92
C LEU A 129 -13.21 -14.00 1.00
N SER A 130 -14.36 -14.42 1.53
CA SER A 130 -15.63 -14.47 0.78
C SER A 130 -16.07 -13.08 0.33
N LEU A 131 -15.91 -12.07 1.18
CA LEU A 131 -16.17 -10.67 0.81
C LEU A 131 -15.23 -10.19 -0.30
N LEU A 132 -13.95 -10.59 -0.26
CA LEU A 132 -13.02 -10.31 -1.36
C LEU A 132 -13.45 -11.00 -2.65
N CYS A 133 -13.88 -12.27 -2.59
CA CYS A 133 -14.41 -12.98 -3.75
C CYS A 133 -15.52 -12.15 -4.42
N SER A 134 -16.52 -11.71 -3.65
CA SER A 134 -17.62 -10.89 -4.16
C SER A 134 -17.14 -9.56 -4.75
N ARG A 135 -16.19 -8.88 -4.10
CA ARG A 135 -15.66 -7.60 -4.58
C ARG A 135 -14.95 -7.70 -5.92
N TYR A 136 -14.22 -8.78 -6.15
CA TYR A 136 -13.41 -9.00 -7.34
C TYR A 136 -14.08 -9.89 -8.39
N GLY A 137 -15.38 -10.18 -8.23
CA GLY A 137 -16.13 -11.02 -9.17
C GLY A 137 -15.65 -12.47 -9.23
N TYR A 138 -14.93 -12.94 -8.20
CA TYR A 138 -14.45 -14.31 -8.10
C TYR A 138 -15.54 -15.19 -7.47
N SER A 139 -15.90 -16.29 -8.13
CA SER A 139 -16.90 -17.22 -7.62
C SER A 139 -16.24 -18.41 -6.92
N LEU A 140 -16.62 -18.63 -5.65
CA LEU A 140 -16.26 -19.81 -4.89
C LEU A 140 -17.54 -20.41 -4.30
N ASN A 141 -17.84 -21.67 -4.62
CA ASN A 141 -19.02 -22.33 -4.09
C ASN A 141 -18.79 -22.72 -2.62
N LEU A 142 -19.28 -21.88 -1.71
CA LEU A 142 -19.19 -22.11 -0.27
C LEU A 142 -20.39 -22.88 0.31
N SER A 143 -21.48 -23.03 -0.44
CA SER A 143 -22.71 -23.65 0.07
C SER A 143 -22.53 -25.13 0.41
N ARG A 144 -21.51 -25.78 -0.16
CA ARG A 144 -21.17 -27.19 0.12
C ARG A 144 -20.58 -27.42 1.52
N TYR A 145 -20.07 -26.39 2.20
CA TYR A 145 -19.38 -26.55 3.50
C TYR A 145 -20.29 -26.38 4.72
N GLY A 146 -21.56 -25.99 4.51
CA GLY A 146 -22.50 -25.73 5.61
C GLY A 146 -21.98 -24.71 6.62
N ARG A 147 -22.33 -24.89 7.90
CA ARG A 147 -21.81 -24.06 9.00
C ARG A 147 -20.42 -24.58 9.41
N ILE A 148 -19.41 -23.75 9.23
CA ILE A 148 -18.04 -24.07 9.67
C ILE A 148 -17.87 -23.63 11.13
N GLU A 149 -17.78 -24.59 12.05
CA GLU A 149 -17.47 -24.33 13.46
C GLU A 149 -15.96 -24.28 13.71
N ALA A 150 -15.22 -25.21 13.12
CA ALA A 150 -13.77 -25.27 13.15
C ALA A 150 -13.25 -25.68 11.77
N LEU A 151 -12.38 -24.86 11.19
CA LEU A 151 -11.91 -25.04 9.82
C LEU A 151 -11.10 -26.33 9.65
N HIS A 152 -10.30 -26.71 10.64
CA HIS A 152 -9.49 -27.93 10.61
C HIS A 152 -10.31 -29.24 10.67
N GLU A 153 -11.62 -29.17 10.94
CA GLU A 153 -12.52 -30.33 10.97
C GLU A 153 -13.16 -30.63 9.60
N LEU A 154 -12.95 -29.78 8.60
CA LEU A 154 -13.47 -30.00 7.24
C LEU A 154 -12.83 -31.21 6.53
N GLY A 155 -11.80 -31.83 7.10
CA GLY A 155 -11.14 -33.00 6.51
C GLY A 155 -10.64 -32.71 5.09
N TRP A 156 -11.02 -33.57 4.13
CA TRP A 156 -10.63 -33.42 2.71
C TRP A 156 -11.18 -32.15 2.05
N GLU A 157 -12.33 -31.64 2.51
CA GLU A 157 -12.98 -30.44 1.97
C GLU A 157 -12.17 -29.17 2.27
N LEU A 158 -11.33 -29.20 3.31
CA LEU A 158 -10.41 -28.10 3.63
C LEU A 158 -9.47 -27.79 2.46
N ASN A 159 -8.95 -28.81 1.78
CA ASN A 159 -8.01 -28.63 0.67
C ASN A 159 -8.67 -27.90 -0.50
N GLY A 160 -9.93 -28.23 -0.80
CA GLY A 160 -10.72 -27.55 -1.83
C GLY A 160 -10.95 -26.09 -1.50
N LEU A 161 -11.34 -25.80 -0.24
CA LEU A 161 -11.54 -24.44 0.24
C LEU A 161 -10.25 -23.60 0.21
N MET A 162 -9.15 -24.17 0.73
CA MET A 162 -7.82 -23.54 0.70
C MET A 162 -7.34 -23.30 -0.73
N GLY A 163 -7.51 -24.27 -1.63
CA GLY A 163 -7.16 -24.13 -3.04
C GLY A 163 -7.94 -23.01 -3.73
N GLY A 164 -9.24 -22.89 -3.44
CA GLY A 164 -10.08 -21.80 -3.95
C GLY A 164 -9.59 -20.42 -3.51
N PHE A 165 -9.29 -20.23 -2.23
CA PHE A 165 -8.76 -18.96 -1.74
C PHE A 165 -7.32 -18.70 -2.17
N SER A 166 -6.48 -19.73 -2.29
CA SER A 166 -5.14 -19.61 -2.87
C SER A 166 -5.22 -19.07 -4.31
N LYS A 167 -6.14 -19.59 -5.11
CA LYS A 167 -6.38 -19.13 -6.48
C LYS A 167 -6.95 -17.70 -6.53
N LEU A 168 -7.87 -17.34 -5.64
CA LEU A 168 -8.30 -15.94 -5.50
C LEU A 168 -7.10 -15.01 -5.27
N LEU A 169 -6.30 -15.34 -4.25
CA LEU A 169 -5.16 -14.55 -3.79
C LEU A 169 -4.06 -14.41 -4.87
N SER A 170 -3.92 -15.38 -5.78
CA SER A 170 -2.97 -15.32 -6.89
C SER A 170 -3.53 -14.69 -8.17
N THR A 171 -4.85 -14.63 -8.34
CA THR A 171 -5.49 -14.09 -9.55
C THR A 171 -5.85 -12.62 -9.40
N VAL A 172 -6.12 -12.17 -8.18
CA VAL A 172 -6.57 -10.81 -7.91
C VAL A 172 -5.38 -9.91 -7.57
N GLU A 173 -5.29 -8.78 -8.24
CA GLU A 173 -4.36 -7.70 -7.90
C GLU A 173 -4.83 -6.98 -6.62
N LEU A 174 -4.46 -7.53 -5.46
CA LEU A 174 -4.78 -6.96 -4.17
C LEU A 174 -3.82 -5.82 -3.85
N LYS A 175 -4.34 -4.59 -3.83
CA LYS A 175 -3.59 -3.40 -3.40
C LYS A 175 -3.44 -3.43 -1.88
N ALA A 176 -2.30 -3.89 -1.37
CA ALA A 176 -2.00 -3.92 0.05
C ALA A 176 -0.62 -3.32 0.35
N VAL A 177 -0.61 -2.28 1.18
CA VAL A 177 0.61 -1.55 1.53
C VAL A 177 1.40 -2.30 2.60
N PRO A 178 2.73 -2.47 2.49
CA PRO A 178 3.53 -2.99 3.58
C PRO A 178 3.24 -2.20 4.86
N ILE A 179 2.96 -2.89 5.96
CA ILE A 179 2.51 -2.25 7.20
C ILE A 179 3.52 -1.23 7.73
N GLU A 180 4.81 -1.43 7.48
CA GLU A 180 5.89 -0.49 7.78
C GLU A 180 5.73 0.82 7.02
N THR A 181 5.45 0.73 5.72
CA THR A 181 5.20 1.88 4.86
C THR A 181 3.92 2.59 5.26
N ALA A 182 2.85 1.85 5.54
CA ALA A 182 1.58 2.42 6.00
C ALA A 182 1.79 3.24 7.30
N LEU A 183 2.56 2.71 8.25
CA LEU A 183 2.85 3.38 9.52
C LEU A 183 3.71 4.65 9.43
N THR A 184 4.18 5.05 8.24
CA THR A 184 4.76 6.38 8.03
C THR A 184 3.71 7.50 8.13
N GLN A 185 2.43 7.19 7.88
CA GLN A 185 1.31 8.12 8.00
C GLN A 185 0.14 7.50 8.78
N PRO A 186 0.29 7.20 10.09
CA PRO A 186 -0.68 6.40 10.86
C PRO A 186 -2.10 6.96 10.91
N SER A 187 -2.28 8.28 10.78
CA SER A 187 -3.61 8.91 10.77
C SER A 187 -4.43 8.58 9.52
N LEU A 188 -3.80 8.13 8.43
CA LEU A 188 -4.45 7.91 7.13
C LEU A 188 -4.71 6.42 6.84
N ILE A 189 -4.20 5.50 7.66
CA ILE A 189 -4.20 4.08 7.28
C ILE A 189 -5.46 3.29 7.64
N LYS A 190 -6.39 3.89 8.39
CA LYS A 190 -7.64 3.22 8.75
C LYS A 190 -8.42 2.89 7.47
N GLY A 191 -8.81 1.63 7.31
CA GLY A 191 -9.52 1.15 6.13
C GLY A 191 -8.62 0.67 4.98
N MET A 192 -7.30 0.78 5.12
CA MET A 192 -6.36 0.25 4.13
C MET A 192 -6.19 -1.26 4.27
N TYR A 193 -5.95 -1.93 3.14
CA TYR A 193 -5.33 -3.24 3.12
C TYR A 193 -3.83 -3.08 3.34
N VAL A 194 -3.29 -3.92 4.20
CA VAL A 194 -1.87 -3.94 4.53
C VAL A 194 -1.32 -5.35 4.39
N SER A 195 -0.09 -5.45 3.89
CA SER A 195 0.68 -6.68 3.90
C SER A 195 1.66 -6.67 5.08
N PHE A 196 2.03 -7.86 5.53
CA PHE A 196 3.09 -8.03 6.51
C PHE A 196 3.87 -9.29 6.16
N ASP A 197 5.18 -9.28 6.43
CA ASP A 197 6.07 -10.43 6.38
C ASP A 197 7.16 -10.21 7.42
N ARG A 198 6.92 -10.69 8.63
CA ARG A 198 7.77 -10.41 9.79
C ARG A 198 7.49 -11.30 10.98
N ARG A 199 8.33 -11.16 12.01
CA ARG A 199 8.15 -11.80 13.30
C ARG A 199 7.00 -11.19 14.11
N PHE A 200 6.11 -12.03 14.62
CA PHE A 200 5.12 -11.69 15.63
C PHE A 200 5.27 -12.56 16.88
N ARG A 201 4.93 -11.98 18.02
CA ARG A 201 4.66 -12.70 19.27
C ARG A 201 3.21 -13.14 19.30
N THR A 202 2.95 -14.25 19.98
CA THR A 202 1.58 -14.75 20.15
C THR A 202 1.10 -14.63 21.59
N LYS A 203 -0.19 -14.35 21.78
CA LYS A 203 -0.88 -14.45 23.06
C LYS A 203 -2.26 -15.09 22.93
N ASN A 204 -2.60 -15.89 23.93
CA ASN A 204 -3.93 -16.48 24.14
C ASN A 204 -4.44 -17.35 22.98
N ILE A 205 -3.56 -17.79 22.08
CA ILE A 205 -3.92 -18.75 21.02
C ILE A 205 -3.54 -20.15 21.51
N TYR A 206 -4.56 -21.00 21.62
CA TYR A 206 -4.44 -22.40 21.95
C TYR A 206 -5.43 -23.18 21.08
N MET A 207 -5.09 -24.44 20.78
CA MET A 207 -6.03 -25.35 20.15
C MET A 207 -7.15 -25.66 21.14
N PRO A 208 -8.42 -25.38 20.79
CA PRO A 208 -9.57 -25.77 21.61
C PRO A 208 -9.63 -27.28 21.87
N ASN A 209 -10.13 -27.68 23.05
CA ASN A 209 -10.24 -29.09 23.42
C ASN A 209 -11.54 -29.73 22.90
N CYS A 210 -12.57 -28.92 22.64
CA CYS A 210 -13.85 -29.36 22.11
C CYS A 210 -14.45 -28.31 21.17
N LEU A 211 -15.47 -28.71 20.40
CA LEU A 211 -16.14 -27.85 19.42
C LEU A 211 -16.69 -26.54 20.03
N SER A 212 -17.29 -26.61 21.21
CA SER A 212 -17.88 -25.41 21.85
C SER A 212 -16.85 -24.32 22.17
N ASP A 213 -15.59 -24.69 22.40
CA ASP A 213 -14.48 -23.79 22.73
C ASP A 213 -13.95 -23.00 21.50
N TYR A 214 -14.41 -23.34 20.30
CA TYR A 214 -14.08 -22.60 19.07
C TYR A 214 -14.84 -21.28 18.96
N THR A 215 -15.96 -21.13 19.65
CA THR A 215 -16.71 -19.87 19.65
C THR A 215 -15.89 -18.78 20.34
N THR A 216 -15.34 -17.86 19.56
CA THR A 216 -14.57 -16.72 20.08
C THR A 216 -15.44 -15.48 20.16
N ILE A 217 -15.61 -14.94 21.36
CA ILE A 217 -16.23 -13.64 21.59
C ILE A 217 -15.12 -12.64 21.90
N PHE A 218 -14.70 -11.88 20.89
CA PHE A 218 -13.69 -10.83 21.06
C PHE A 218 -14.24 -9.70 21.91
N LYS A 219 -13.47 -9.26 22.91
CA LYS A 219 -13.81 -8.14 23.80
C LYS A 219 -12.85 -6.96 23.65
N SER A 220 -11.93 -7.04 22.69
CA SER A 220 -10.79 -6.13 22.53
C SER A 220 -9.90 -6.06 23.78
N ASP A 221 -9.83 -7.14 24.55
CA ASP A 221 -9.00 -7.25 25.75
C ASP A 221 -7.72 -8.04 25.42
N LEU A 222 -6.60 -7.34 25.24
CA LEU A 222 -5.30 -7.96 24.92
C LEU A 222 -4.77 -8.91 26.00
N LYS A 223 -5.36 -8.94 27.20
CA LYS A 223 -5.00 -9.94 28.22
C LYS A 223 -5.70 -11.28 27.97
N LYS A 224 -6.84 -11.29 27.28
CA LYS A 224 -7.71 -12.47 27.12
C LYS A 224 -7.88 -12.92 25.68
N ASP A 225 -7.99 -11.97 24.75
CA ASP A 225 -8.32 -12.26 23.37
C ASP A 225 -7.13 -12.93 22.64
N PRO A 226 -7.39 -13.92 21.78
CA PRO A 226 -6.37 -14.56 20.95
C PRO A 226 -5.85 -13.60 19.88
N HIS A 227 -4.54 -13.34 19.88
CA HIS A 227 -3.92 -12.43 18.92
C HIS A 227 -2.43 -12.72 18.72
N ILE A 228 -1.93 -12.29 17.58
CA ILE A 228 -0.49 -12.08 17.34
C ILE A 228 -0.21 -10.58 17.35
N TYR A 229 1.00 -10.18 17.75
CA TYR A 229 1.40 -8.77 17.73
C TYR A 229 2.88 -8.58 17.44
N THR A 230 3.21 -7.42 16.91
CA THR A 230 4.59 -6.99 16.65
C THR A 230 4.74 -5.50 16.93
N LYS A 231 5.97 -5.04 17.14
CA LYS A 231 6.27 -3.60 17.32
C LYS A 231 6.92 -3.08 16.04
N ILE A 232 6.43 -1.96 15.54
CA ILE A 232 6.92 -1.26 14.34
C ILE A 232 7.05 0.22 14.68
N GLY A 233 8.28 0.71 14.74
CA GLY A 233 8.55 2.03 15.34
C GLY A 233 7.94 2.10 16.74
N ASP A 234 7.11 3.11 16.98
CA ASP A 234 6.42 3.29 18.27
C ASP A 234 5.10 2.54 18.37
N TYR A 235 4.59 1.98 17.27
CA TYR A 235 3.28 1.34 17.24
C TYR A 235 3.37 -0.15 17.55
N LYS A 236 2.44 -0.62 18.37
CA LYS A 236 2.12 -2.04 18.51
C LYS A 236 1.02 -2.39 17.50
N VAL A 237 1.35 -3.25 16.55
CA VAL A 237 0.37 -3.80 15.59
C VAL A 237 -0.18 -5.10 16.18
N VAL A 238 -1.50 -5.18 16.30
CA VAL A 238 -2.24 -6.30 16.89
C VAL A 238 -3.15 -6.91 15.84
N ALA A 239 -2.98 -8.20 15.58
CA ALA A 239 -3.84 -9.00 14.73
C ALA A 239 -4.62 -10.01 15.58
N PHE A 240 -5.93 -9.82 15.71
CA PHE A 240 -6.80 -10.78 16.38
C PHE A 240 -6.96 -12.04 15.52
N ILE A 241 -6.82 -13.21 16.14
CA ILE A 241 -6.87 -14.51 15.49
C ILE A 241 -8.05 -15.31 16.04
N ASP A 242 -9.08 -15.51 15.21
CA ASP A 242 -10.19 -16.37 15.58
C ASP A 242 -9.81 -17.84 15.39
N LYS A 243 -9.83 -18.62 16.47
CA LYS A 243 -9.42 -20.03 16.47
C LYS A 243 -10.19 -20.87 15.44
N ARG A 244 -11.42 -20.47 15.09
CA ARG A 244 -12.25 -21.11 14.06
C ARG A 244 -11.60 -21.19 12.69
N TRP A 245 -10.73 -20.23 12.37
CA TRP A 245 -10.18 -20.04 11.03
C TRP A 245 -8.73 -20.52 10.90
N VAL A 246 -8.20 -21.18 11.92
CA VAL A 246 -6.89 -21.85 11.86
C VAL A 246 -7.03 -23.14 11.05
N THR A 247 -6.15 -23.34 10.08
CA THR A 247 -6.33 -24.35 9.01
C THR A 247 -6.17 -25.78 9.49
N THR A 248 -5.14 -26.09 10.28
CA THR A 248 -4.87 -27.46 10.76
C THR A 248 -4.48 -27.47 12.24
N SER A 249 -4.52 -28.64 12.87
CA SER A 249 -3.96 -28.84 14.21
C SER A 249 -2.48 -28.47 14.29
N THR A 250 -1.71 -28.77 13.24
CA THR A 250 -0.30 -28.38 13.12
C THR A 250 -0.10 -26.87 12.88
N ALA A 251 -1.07 -26.18 12.28
CA ALA A 251 -1.04 -24.72 12.16
C ALA A 251 -1.19 -24.04 13.54
N PHE A 252 -1.93 -24.63 14.50
CA PHE A 252 -1.94 -24.12 15.87
C PHE A 252 -0.54 -24.13 16.51
N CYS A 253 0.31 -25.11 16.19
CA CYS A 253 1.69 -25.15 16.67
C CYS A 253 2.50 -23.94 16.16
N GLN A 254 2.20 -23.43 14.96
CA GLN A 254 2.87 -22.26 14.40
C GLN A 254 2.51 -20.97 15.15
N PHE A 255 1.31 -20.90 15.72
CA PHE A 255 0.91 -19.81 16.61
C PHE A 255 1.46 -19.98 18.03
N ARG A 256 1.86 -21.18 18.45
CA ARG A 256 2.40 -21.42 19.81
C ARG A 256 3.77 -22.12 19.77
N PRO A 257 4.78 -21.53 19.12
CA PRO A 257 6.12 -22.08 19.18
C PRO A 257 6.68 -21.93 20.60
N SER A 258 7.64 -22.78 20.99
CA SER A 258 8.27 -22.73 22.31
C SER A 258 8.94 -21.37 22.63
N SER A 259 9.34 -20.62 21.59
CA SER A 259 9.88 -19.26 21.69
C SER A 259 8.83 -18.18 21.99
N GLY A 260 7.54 -18.50 21.86
CA GLY A 260 6.42 -17.55 21.96
C GLY A 260 6.29 -16.58 20.78
N GLN A 261 7.07 -16.78 19.71
CA GLN A 261 7.09 -15.93 18.52
C GLN A 261 7.43 -16.71 17.26
N ASN A 262 6.81 -16.35 16.14
CA ASN A 262 7.06 -16.96 14.83
C ASN A 262 7.10 -15.89 13.73
N ASP A 263 7.67 -16.25 12.59
CA ASP A 263 7.65 -15.42 11.39
C ASP A 263 6.35 -15.70 10.63
N PHE A 264 5.61 -14.64 10.31
CA PHE A 264 4.33 -14.72 9.64
C PHE A 264 4.25 -13.72 8.50
N ALA A 265 3.61 -14.14 7.42
CA ALA A 265 3.25 -13.28 6.31
C ALA A 265 1.77 -13.35 6.00
N GLY A 266 1.24 -12.30 5.37
CA GLY A 266 -0.14 -12.28 4.93
C GLY A 266 -0.68 -10.90 4.62
N ILE A 267 -2.01 -10.84 4.48
CA ILE A 267 -2.77 -9.60 4.25
C ILE A 267 -3.74 -9.41 5.40
N ALA A 268 -3.86 -8.15 5.83
CA ALA A 268 -4.86 -7.72 6.78
C ALA A 268 -5.54 -6.42 6.35
N PHE A 269 -6.64 -6.10 7.02
CA PHE A 269 -7.32 -4.82 6.91
C PHE A 269 -7.14 -4.05 8.21
N VAL A 270 -6.81 -2.76 8.12
CA VAL A 270 -6.63 -1.89 9.28
C VAL A 270 -8.00 -1.46 9.80
N ASN A 271 -8.41 -2.00 10.96
CA ASN A 271 -9.70 -1.66 11.56
C ASN A 271 -9.65 -0.33 12.32
N SER A 272 -8.59 -0.10 13.07
CA SER A 272 -8.45 1.08 13.93
C SER A 272 -6.99 1.43 14.18
N VAL A 273 -6.75 2.72 14.39
CA VAL A 273 -5.48 3.28 14.84
C VAL A 273 -5.76 4.12 16.07
N ASP A 274 -5.16 3.74 17.19
CA ASP A 274 -5.11 4.54 18.41
C ASP A 274 -3.77 5.27 18.45
N ILE A 275 -3.80 6.56 18.15
CA ILE A 275 -2.60 7.41 18.07
C ILE A 275 -2.01 7.67 19.46
N THR A 276 -2.83 7.68 20.50
CA THR A 276 -2.41 7.97 21.88
C THR A 276 -1.79 6.73 22.52
N ALA A 277 -2.48 5.59 22.44
CA ALA A 277 -1.95 4.32 22.95
C ALA A 277 -0.88 3.71 22.04
N LYS A 278 -0.70 4.25 20.82
CA LYS A 278 0.18 3.73 19.77
C LYS A 278 -0.16 2.27 19.42
N ILE A 279 -1.44 1.97 19.23
CA ILE A 279 -1.93 0.64 18.89
C ILE A 279 -2.62 0.67 17.53
N VAL A 280 -2.25 -0.25 16.65
CA VAL A 280 -2.95 -0.48 15.38
C VAL A 280 -3.57 -1.86 15.41
N ASN A 281 -4.90 -1.93 15.27
CA ASN A 281 -5.62 -3.19 15.19
C ASN A 281 -5.87 -3.55 13.74
N ILE A 282 -5.41 -4.73 13.33
CA ILE A 282 -5.61 -5.28 12.00
C ILE A 282 -6.42 -6.58 12.08
N THR A 283 -7.24 -6.85 11.07
CA THR A 283 -7.92 -8.14 10.91
C THR A 283 -7.29 -8.87 9.74
N PRO A 284 -6.58 -9.99 9.99
CA PRO A 284 -6.03 -10.80 8.92
C PRO A 284 -7.13 -11.42 8.05
N TYR A 285 -6.88 -11.43 6.74
CA TYR A 285 -7.60 -12.23 5.75
C TYR A 285 -6.95 -13.59 5.64
N VAL A 286 -5.61 -13.60 5.60
CA VAL A 286 -4.77 -14.78 5.58
C VAL A 286 -3.53 -14.54 6.42
N VAL A 287 -3.07 -15.57 7.12
CA VAL A 287 -1.75 -15.62 7.77
C VAL A 287 -1.11 -16.94 7.37
N GLY A 288 0.16 -16.90 7.01
CA GLY A 288 0.90 -18.07 6.57
C GLY A 288 2.41 -17.89 6.68
N MET A 289 3.13 -18.86 6.15
CA MET A 289 4.58 -18.78 5.99
C MET A 289 4.91 -18.09 4.66
N PRO A 290 5.77 -17.06 4.67
CA PRO A 290 6.27 -16.48 3.44
C PRO A 290 7.00 -17.53 2.61
N SER A 291 6.79 -17.51 1.30
CA SER A 291 7.69 -18.18 0.36
C SER A 291 8.99 -17.39 0.23
N ASN A 292 10.04 -18.01 -0.29
CA ASN A 292 11.27 -17.34 -0.67
C ASN A 292 11.75 -17.86 -2.02
N GLU A 293 12.72 -17.19 -2.64
CA GLU A 293 13.23 -17.55 -3.97
C GLU A 293 13.68 -19.01 -4.05
N PHE A 294 14.29 -19.53 -2.98
CA PHE A 294 14.73 -20.91 -2.90
C PHE A 294 13.54 -21.89 -2.92
N ILE A 295 12.52 -21.66 -2.09
CA ILE A 295 11.29 -22.46 -2.03
C ILE A 295 10.58 -22.42 -3.40
N GLU A 296 10.46 -21.23 -3.99
CA GLU A 296 9.82 -21.11 -5.31
C GLU A 296 10.59 -21.84 -6.40
N ALA A 297 11.91 -21.72 -6.43
CA ALA A 297 12.76 -22.41 -7.39
C ALA A 297 12.69 -23.94 -7.22
N PHE A 298 12.60 -24.41 -5.97
CA PHE A 298 12.50 -25.83 -5.65
C PHE A 298 11.18 -26.43 -6.17
N TYR A 299 10.05 -25.76 -5.96
CA TYR A 299 8.73 -26.26 -6.39
C TYR A 299 8.36 -25.92 -7.84
N LYS A 300 9.05 -24.97 -8.50
CA LYS A 300 8.84 -24.65 -9.94
C LYS A 300 9.33 -25.72 -10.93
N ARG A 301 10.07 -26.74 -10.46
CA ARG A 301 10.63 -27.82 -11.31
C ARG A 301 9.71 -29.05 -11.46
N LEU A 302 8.45 -28.93 -11.10
CA LEU A 302 7.38 -29.92 -11.31
C LEU A 302 6.29 -29.31 -12.19
#